data_AF-A0AA44JV59-F1
#
_entry.id   AF-A0AA44JV59-F1
#
_cell.length_a   1.000
_cell.length_b   1.000
_cell.length_c   1.000
_cell.angle_alpha   90.00
_cell.angle_beta   90.00
_cell.angle_gamma   90.00
#
_symmetry.space_group_name_H-M   'P 1'
#
loop_
_entity.id
_entity.type
_entity.pdbx_description
1 polymer ?
#
loop_
_entity_poly.entity_id
_entity_poly.type
_entity_poly.pdbx_seq_one_letter_code
_entity_poly.pdbx_strand_id
1 'polypeptide(L)' 'MKLTVVYVTIKKLIAIRMMLFLVICLVSFQLYELIVTGETLGRGKYKAWGVAYIASFFQYIVFITMSCYFLFFGFKRK' A
#
# COMPACT_ATOMS: atom_id res chain seq x y z
N MET A 1 -13.53 6.12 18.12
CA MET A 1 -13.12 4.82 17.55
C MET A 1 -11.99 4.24 18.40
N LYS A 2 -12.22 3.13 19.12
CA LYS A 2 -11.12 2.36 19.73
C LYS A 2 -10.36 1.68 18.59
N LEU A 3 -9.26 2.28 18.15
CA LEU A 3 -8.32 1.60 17.25
C LEU A 3 -7.80 0.38 18.01
N THR A 4 -8.15 -0.81 17.53
CA THR A 4 -7.78 -2.10 18.12
C THR A 4 -6.27 -2.25 18.05
N VAL A 5 -5.57 -1.85 19.11
CA VAL A 5 -4.12 -2.01 19.20
C VAL A 5 -3.82 -3.50 19.37
N VAL A 6 -3.21 -4.10 18.35
CA VAL A 6 -2.80 -5.51 18.41
C VAL A 6 -1.45 -5.59 19.11
N TYR A 7 -1.42 -6.24 20.28
CA TYR A 7 -0.21 -6.50 21.04
C TYR A 7 0.47 -7.77 20.55
N VAL A 8 1.68 -7.64 19.99
CA VAL A 8 2.41 -8.75 19.38
C VAL A 8 3.82 -8.86 19.98
N THR A 9 4.36 -10.07 20.09
CA THR A 9 5.75 -10.30 20.50
C THR A 9 6.73 -9.69 19.50
N ILE A 10 7.90 -9.23 19.96
CA ILE A 10 8.90 -8.49 19.15
C ILE A 10 9.24 -9.21 17.84
N LYS A 11 9.50 -10.52 17.90
CA LYS A 11 9.84 -11.33 16.70
C LYS A 11 8.72 -11.30 15.65
N LYS A 12 7.47 -11.44 16.08
CA LYS A 12 6.29 -11.41 15.21
C LYS A 12 6.02 -9.99 14.70
N LEU A 13 6.26 -8.96 15.52
CA LEU A 13 6.14 -7.56 15.11
C LEU A 13 7.11 -7.20 13.98
N ILE A 14 8.38 -7.61 14.09
CA ILE A 14 9.39 -7.39 13.05
C ILE A 14 8.99 -8.10 11.75
N ALA A 15 8.52 -9.35 11.84
CA ALA A 15 8.06 -10.10 10.66
C ALA A 15 6.89 -9.40 9.95
N ILE A 16 5.89 -8.92 10.70
CA ILE A 16 4.74 -8.19 10.14
C ILE A 16 5.18 -6.88 9.47
N ARG A 17 6.11 -6.13 10.10
CA ARG A 17 6.64 -4.89 9.52
C ARG A 17 7.44 -5.14 8.24
N MET A 18 8.26 -6.19 8.20
CA MET A 18 9.00 -6.60 7.01
C MET A 18 8.06 -7.01 5.87
N MET A 19 7.00 -7.77 6.19
CA MET A 19 6.00 -8.18 5.21
C MET A 19 5.21 -6.98 4.65
N LEU A 20 4.75 -6.08 5.53
CA LEU A 20 4.08 -4.84 5.13
C LEU A 20 4.99 -3.97 4.25
N PHE A 21 6.28 -3.87 4.60
CA PHE A 21 7.25 -3.12 3.82
C PHE A 21 7.39 -3.68 2.40
N LEU A 22 7.51 -5.00 2.25
CA LEU A 22 7.55 -5.65 0.93
C LEU A 22 6.30 -5.36 0.10
N VAL A 23 5.12 -5.43 0.72
CA VAL A 23 3.86 -5.11 0.05
C VAL A 23 3.81 -3.64 -0.38
N ILE A 24 4.28 -2.71 0.47
CA ILE A 24 4.38 -1.28 0.11
C ILE A 24 5.30 -1.09 -1.10
N CYS A 25 6.45 -1.78 -1.15
CA CYS A 25 7.37 -1.70 -2.30
C CYS A 25 6.70 -2.18 -3.59
N LEU A 26 5.99 -3.31 -3.56
CA LEU A 26 5.28 -3.84 -4.73
C LEU A 26 4.17 -2.89 -5.21
N VAL A 27 3.36 -2.36 -4.28
CA VAL A 27 2.28 -1.42 -4.63
C VAL A 27 2.83 -0.09 -5.13
N SER A 28 3.96 0.37 -4.56
CA SER A 28 4.66 1.58 -5.03
C SER A 28 5.22 1.40 -6.44
N PHE A 29 5.73 0.21 -6.76
CA PHE A 29 6.18 -0.12 -8.11
C PHE A 29 5.01 -0.09 -9.11
N GLN A 30 3.86 -0.67 -8.76
CA GLN A 30 2.65 -0.61 -9.59
C GLN A 30 2.14 0.83 -9.77
N LEU A 31 2.20 1.65 -8.72
CA LEU A 31 1.86 3.07 -8.80
C LEU A 31 2.84 3.83 -9.70
N TYR A 32 4.13 3.52 -9.63
CA TYR A 32 5.14 4.11 -10.51
C TYR A 32 4.91 3.73 -11.98
N GLU A 33 4.67 2.44 -12.28
CA GLU A 33 4.31 2.02 -13.64
C GLU A 33 3.04 2.75 -14.10
N LEU A 34 2.01 2.81 -13.26
CA LEU A 34 0.80 3.54 -13.55
C LEU A 34 1.08 5.01 -13.93
N ILE A 35 1.93 5.70 -13.18
CA ILE A 35 2.28 7.11 -13.43
C ILE A 35 3.11 7.26 -14.72
N VAL A 36 4.10 6.40 -14.94
CA VAL A 36 5.09 6.57 -16.02
C VAL A 36 4.58 6.06 -17.36
N THR A 37 3.92 4.91 -17.38
CA THR A 37 3.41 4.31 -18.63
C THR A 37 1.95 4.66 -18.89
N GLY A 38 1.21 5.11 -17.86
CA GLY A 38 -0.24 5.26 -17.95
C GLY A 38 -0.96 3.92 -18.08
N GLU A 39 -0.27 2.80 -17.84
CA GLU A 39 -0.80 1.44 -17.95
C GLU A 39 -1.15 0.89 -16.57
N THR A 40 -2.37 0.37 -16.43
CA THR A 40 -2.71 -0.57 -15.35
C THR A 40 -2.41 -1.98 -15.85
N LEU A 41 -1.83 -2.85 -15.01
CA LEU A 41 -1.63 -4.29 -15.29
C LEU A 41 -2.81 -4.89 -16.07
N GLY A 42 -2.58 -5.27 -17.34
CA GLY A 42 -3.57 -5.92 -18.21
C GLY A 42 -4.41 -5.01 -19.11
N ARG A 43 -4.15 -3.69 -19.19
CA ARG A 43 -4.77 -2.82 -20.20
C ARG A 43 -3.73 -2.13 -21.07
N GLY A 44 -3.85 -2.33 -22.38
CA GLY A 44 -2.99 -1.71 -23.39
C GLY A 44 -2.96 -0.19 -23.31
N LYS A 45 -1.82 0.35 -23.74
CA LYS A 45 -1.45 1.78 -23.80
C LYS A 45 -2.64 2.66 -24.22
N TYR A 46 -2.79 3.80 -23.55
CA TYR A 46 -3.67 4.93 -23.90
C TYR A 46 -5.10 4.98 -23.30
N LYS A 47 -5.25 4.79 -21.98
CA LYS A 47 -6.37 5.41 -21.23
C LYS A 47 -5.89 6.09 -19.93
N ALA A 48 -4.80 6.85 -20.01
CA ALA A 48 -4.21 7.59 -18.88
C ALA A 48 -5.09 8.71 -18.28
N TRP A 49 -6.33 8.91 -18.77
CA TRP A 49 -7.26 9.95 -18.33
C TRP A 49 -8.69 9.44 -18.11
N GLY A 50 -8.88 8.12 -18.12
CA GLY A 50 -10.19 7.53 -17.80
C GLY A 50 -10.45 7.53 -16.29
N VAL A 51 -11.72 7.58 -15.88
CA VAL A 51 -12.15 7.45 -14.47
C VAL A 51 -11.52 6.22 -13.79
N ALA A 52 -11.31 5.14 -14.53
CA ALA A 52 -10.66 3.93 -14.04
C ALA A 52 -9.18 4.13 -13.65
N TYR A 53 -8.44 4.97 -14.37
CA TYR A 53 -7.04 5.30 -14.05
C TYR A 53 -6.97 6.07 -12.73
N ILE A 54 -7.81 7.09 -12.59
CA ILE A 54 -7.90 7.92 -11.38
C ILE A 54 -8.30 7.07 -10.18
N ALA A 55 -9.28 6.17 -10.33
CA ALA A 55 -9.70 5.26 -9.27
C ALA A 55 -8.55 4.33 -8.81
N SER A 56 -7.80 3.72 -9.74
CA SER A 56 -6.65 2.87 -9.40
C SER A 56 -5.52 3.67 -8.74
N PHE A 57 -5.25 4.88 -9.21
CA PHE A 57 -4.25 5.78 -8.62
C PHE A 57 -4.59 6.12 -7.16
N PHE A 58 -5.83 6.54 -6.89
CA PHE A 58 -6.30 6.80 -5.53
C PHE A 58 -6.26 5.55 -4.66
N GLN A 59 -6.63 4.39 -5.20
CA GLN A 59 -6.60 3.12 -4.47
C GLN A 59 -5.17 2.78 -4.01
N TYR A 60 -4.18 2.88 -4.89
CA TYR A 60 -2.78 2.58 -4.51
C TYR A 60 -2.22 3.58 -3.50
N ILE A 61 -2.50 4.89 -3.65
CA ILE A 61 -2.04 5.89 -2.68
C ILE A 61 -2.67 5.68 -1.32
N VAL A 62 -4.01 5.51 -1.25
CA VAL A 62 -4.70 5.26 0.02
C VAL A 62 -4.17 4.00 0.70
N PHE A 63 -3.93 2.94 -0.08
CA PHE A 63 -3.36 1.70 0.44
C PHE A 63 -1.96 1.91 1.02
N ILE A 64 -1.08 2.65 0.34
CA ILE A 64 0.27 2.99 0.84
C ILE A 64 0.17 3.82 2.13
N THR A 65 -0.66 4.87 2.15
CA THR A 65 -0.82 5.73 3.34
C THR A 65 -1.32 4.95 4.55
N MET A 66 -2.32 4.08 4.37
CA MET A 66 -2.83 3.23 5.45
C MET A 66 -1.78 2.20 5.90
N SER A 67 -1.05 1.58 4.97
CA SER A 67 0.01 0.62 5.29
C SER A 67 1.14 1.27 6.09
N CYS A 68 1.56 2.48 5.71
CA CYS A 68 2.52 3.27 6.48
C CYS A 68 2.00 3.58 7.88
N TYR A 69 0.73 3.98 8.03
CA TYR A 69 0.12 4.20 9.34
C TYR A 69 0.19 2.93 10.22
N PHE A 70 -0.14 1.77 9.67
CA PHE A 70 -0.03 0.50 10.42
C PHE A 70 1.41 0.14 10.79
N LEU A 71 2.37 0.44 9.92
CA LEU A 71 3.79 0.15 10.14
C LEU A 71 4.34 0.91 11.36
N PHE A 72 3.98 2.19 11.49
CA PHE A 72 4.45 3.06 12.58
C PHE A 72 3.55 3.04 13.83
N PHE A 73 2.23 3.11 13.65
CA PHE A 73 1.28 3.36 14.75
C PHE A 73 0.31 2.21 15.04
N GLY A 74 0.18 1.23 14.12
CA GLY A 74 -0.82 0.15 14.23
C GLY A 74 -0.52 -0.93 15.27
N PHE A 75 0.74 -1.08 15.67
CA PHE A 75 1.15 -2.15 16.58
C PHE A 75 1.94 -1.61 17.77
N LYS A 76 1.54 -1.99 18.99
CA LYS A 76 2.30 -1.72 20.21
C LYS A 76 3.00 -2.98 20.71
N ARG A 77 4.20 -2.79 21.24
CA ARG A 77 4.95 -3.84 21.93
C ARG A 77 4.18 -4.25 23.20
N LYS A 78 4.02 -5.56 23.40
CA LYS A 78 3.54 -6.14 24.66
C LYS A 78 4.65 -6.14 25.70
#